data_AF-A0A246G775-F1
#
_entry.id   AF-A0A246G775-F1
#
_cell.length_a   1.000
_cell.length_b   1.000
_cell.length_c   1.000
_cell.angle_alpha   90.00
_cell.angle_beta   90.00
_cell.angle_gamma   90.00
#
_symmetry.space_group_name_H-M   'P 1'
#
loop_
_entity.id
_entity.type
_entity.pdbx_description
1 polymer ?
#
loop_
_entity_poly.entity_id
_entity_poly.type
_entity_poly.pdbx_seq_one_letter_code
_entity_poly.pdbx_strand_id
1 'polypeptide(L)'
;MQLKMRKYIILILLYLFNFGYSQDGCWFSSLFKDFDKLTPEYKAFFNANSDAMYAYEQLYKAGRTGLKQNKKALEAFITAKNNAKLKELGFTDQLLAKVNGYNPASYDEILTDLDKLGDFLTQNNIKLENFQSTIGILVGNNANYRQGVHWIIQDIGKETAFANKTLTLEVSINNARETLSSIDLVCNACANGRNINIEYKSGPGSIKSETIKKQFIERDLFNANSLNEIQWRMKNTNLTKEKLVEWLIEHKSSLNNPKARKLFEDFGKQKQANLSIDDTDDLIDFFKKNDEWYNLIFK
;
A
#
# COMPACT_ATOMS: atom_id res chain seq x y z
N MET A 1 7.49 44.98 -2.68
CA MET A 1 6.75 43.69 -2.62
C MET A 1 6.71 43.08 -1.21
N GLN A 2 7.81 43.10 -0.42
CA GLN A 2 7.81 42.79 1.03
C GLN A 2 6.75 43.58 1.84
N LEU A 3 6.41 44.80 1.41
CA LEU A 3 5.36 45.61 2.05
C LEU A 3 3.93 45.04 1.91
N LYS A 4 3.62 44.28 0.84
CA LYS A 4 2.24 43.78 0.60
C LYS A 4 1.88 42.65 1.56
N MET A 5 2.80 41.74 1.83
CA MET A 5 2.59 40.67 2.82
C MET A 5 2.60 41.19 4.25
N ARG A 6 3.49 42.14 4.58
CA ARG A 6 3.42 42.84 5.86
C ARG A 6 2.03 43.43 6.07
N LYS A 7 1.41 44.02 5.04
CA LYS A 7 0.04 44.56 5.16
C LYS A 7 -1.04 43.50 5.40
N TYR A 8 -1.00 42.35 4.72
CA TYR A 8 -1.98 41.27 4.97
C TYR A 8 -1.78 40.60 6.32
N ILE A 9 -0.52 40.38 6.71
CA ILE A 9 -0.15 39.85 8.04
C ILE A 9 -0.54 40.84 9.14
N ILE A 10 -0.30 42.13 8.96
CA ILE A 10 -0.72 43.19 9.89
C ILE A 10 -2.25 43.28 9.95
N LEU A 11 -2.97 43.13 8.84
CA LEU A 11 -4.45 43.11 8.86
C LEU A 11 -4.99 41.92 9.66
N ILE A 12 -4.40 40.73 9.47
CA ILE A 12 -4.79 39.53 10.21
C ILE A 12 -4.40 39.65 11.69
N LEU A 13 -3.23 40.22 12.01
CA LEU A 13 -2.82 40.52 13.38
C LEU A 13 -3.76 41.53 14.04
N LEU A 14 -4.15 42.61 13.36
CA LEU A 14 -5.11 43.59 13.86
C LEU A 14 -6.50 42.96 14.08
N TYR A 15 -6.91 42.02 13.24
CA TYR A 15 -8.16 41.29 13.44
C TYR A 15 -8.09 40.35 14.64
N LEU A 16 -6.97 39.63 14.83
CA LEU A 16 -6.81 38.68 15.94
C LEU A 16 -6.59 39.35 17.30
N PHE A 17 -5.93 40.50 17.34
CA PHE A 17 -5.76 41.29 18.57
C PHE A 17 -7.09 41.87 19.10
N ASN A 18 -8.04 42.16 18.22
CA ASN A 18 -9.37 42.67 18.61
C ASN A 18 -10.29 41.61 19.24
N PHE A 19 -9.96 40.31 19.13
CA PHE A 19 -10.81 39.22 19.64
C PHE A 19 -10.26 38.51 20.88
N GLY A 20 -9.21 39.04 21.53
CA GLY A 20 -8.81 38.60 22.89
C GLY A 20 -8.39 37.13 23.03
N TYR A 21 -8.01 36.45 21.94
CA TYR A 21 -7.54 35.06 22.01
C TYR A 21 -6.17 34.99 22.68
N SER A 22 -6.06 34.24 23.77
CA SER A 22 -4.79 33.94 24.43
C SER A 22 -3.84 33.23 23.45
N GLN A 23 -2.56 33.62 23.48
CA GLN A 23 -1.58 33.29 22.44
C GLN A 23 -0.88 31.93 22.58
N ASP A 24 -1.23 31.16 23.61
CA ASP A 24 -0.67 29.83 23.85
C ASP A 24 -1.63 28.77 23.30
N GLY A 25 -1.18 28.04 22.27
CA GLY A 25 -1.95 26.97 21.62
C GLY A 25 -2.61 27.32 20.28
N CYS A 26 -2.46 28.55 19.78
CA CYS A 26 -2.92 28.93 18.44
C CYS A 26 -1.87 28.62 17.36
N TRP A 27 -2.27 27.97 16.26
CA TRP A 27 -1.38 27.62 15.14
C TRP A 27 -0.72 28.86 14.52
N PHE A 28 -1.40 30.00 14.51
CA PHE A 28 -0.89 31.25 13.97
C PHE A 28 0.27 31.77 14.82
N SER A 29 0.11 31.83 16.15
CA SER A 29 1.19 32.19 17.09
C SER A 29 2.42 31.26 16.92
N SER A 30 2.18 29.95 16.76
CA SER A 30 3.24 28.99 16.46
C SER A 30 3.94 29.31 15.12
N LEU A 31 3.18 29.63 14.07
CA LEU A 31 3.73 29.98 12.78
C LEU A 31 4.61 31.23 12.88
N PHE A 32 4.22 32.29 13.59
CA PHE A 32 5.07 33.48 13.78
C PHE A 32 6.38 33.16 14.50
N LYS A 33 6.30 32.42 15.62
CA LYS A 33 7.48 32.01 16.39
C LYS A 33 8.45 31.18 15.55
N ASP A 34 7.90 30.32 14.68
CA ASP A 34 8.71 29.53 13.76
C ASP A 34 9.26 30.40 12.63
N PHE A 35 8.45 31.31 12.08
CA PHE A 35 8.77 32.14 10.91
C PHE A 35 10.07 32.90 11.06
N ASP A 36 10.35 33.47 12.23
CA ASP A 36 11.60 34.19 12.47
C ASP A 36 12.84 33.30 12.35
N LYS A 37 12.70 32.00 12.64
CA LYS A 37 13.76 30.98 12.59
C LYS A 37 13.88 30.30 11.22
N LEU A 38 12.93 30.53 10.30
CA LEU A 38 12.92 29.91 8.98
C LEU A 38 13.97 30.52 8.05
N THR A 39 14.55 29.68 7.20
CA THR A 39 15.49 30.11 6.15
C THR A 39 14.81 31.05 5.15
N PRO A 40 15.57 31.91 4.44
CA PRO A 40 15.01 32.77 3.39
C PRO A 40 14.24 31.99 2.31
N GLU A 41 14.74 30.81 1.94
CA GLU A 41 14.07 29.91 0.99
C GLU A 41 12.70 29.46 1.49
N TYR A 42 12.60 29.11 2.77
CA TYR A 42 11.36 28.68 3.38
C TYR A 42 10.36 29.84 3.52
N LYS A 43 10.85 31.04 3.83
CA LYS A 43 10.02 32.26 3.81
C LYS A 43 9.49 32.53 2.40
N ALA A 44 10.33 32.39 1.38
CA ALA A 44 9.93 32.53 -0.01
C ALA A 44 8.83 31.53 -0.42
N PHE A 45 8.88 30.30 0.09
CA PHE A 45 7.83 29.29 -0.13
C PHE A 45 6.45 29.77 0.39
N PHE A 46 6.36 30.24 1.64
CA PHE A 46 5.10 30.78 2.19
C PHE A 46 4.58 31.98 1.41
N ASN A 47 5.49 32.78 0.87
CA ASN A 47 5.15 33.97 0.11
C ASN A 47 4.62 33.65 -1.30
N ALA A 48 5.07 32.53 -1.87
CA ALA A 48 4.74 32.11 -3.23
C ALA A 48 3.57 31.12 -3.28
N ASN A 49 3.24 30.45 -2.18
CA ASN A 49 2.23 29.40 -2.13
C ASN A 49 1.14 29.73 -1.11
N SER A 50 -0.05 30.09 -1.60
CA SER A 50 -1.19 30.44 -0.75
C SER A 50 -1.67 29.29 0.14
N ASP A 51 -1.39 28.04 -0.24
CA ASP A 51 -1.75 26.86 0.53
C ASP A 51 -0.73 26.51 1.63
N ALA A 52 0.44 27.14 1.65
CA ALA A 52 1.49 26.86 2.64
C ALA A 52 1.04 27.12 4.08
N MET A 53 0.29 28.20 4.31
CA MET A 53 -0.27 28.52 5.63
C MET A 53 -1.30 27.48 6.06
N TYR A 54 -2.15 27.04 5.14
CA TYR A 54 -3.14 26.02 5.41
C TYR A 54 -2.48 24.65 5.71
N ALA A 55 -1.49 24.25 4.93
CA ALA A 55 -0.72 23.03 5.18
C ALA A 55 -0.03 23.05 6.56
N TYR A 56 0.56 24.20 6.93
CA TYR A 56 1.14 24.38 8.27
C TYR A 56 0.07 24.20 9.36
N GLU A 57 -1.09 24.83 9.19
CA GLU A 57 -2.22 24.72 10.14
C GLU A 57 -2.66 23.26 10.31
N GLN A 58 -2.84 22.51 9.22
CA GLN A 58 -3.28 21.10 9.30
C GLN A 58 -2.25 20.22 10.03
N LEU A 59 -0.96 20.39 9.72
CA LEU A 59 0.12 19.69 10.41
C LEU A 59 0.23 20.10 11.89
N TYR A 60 0.01 21.38 12.20
CA TYR A 60 -0.08 21.87 13.58
C TYR A 60 -1.22 21.20 14.35
N LYS A 61 -2.43 21.20 13.78
CA LYS A 61 -3.62 20.57 14.37
C LYS A 61 -3.46 19.06 14.55
N ALA A 62 -2.68 18.41 13.69
CA ALA A 62 -2.31 17.00 13.80
C ALA A 62 -1.15 16.73 14.79
N GLY A 63 -0.64 17.76 15.49
CA GLY A 63 0.46 17.61 16.46
C GLY A 63 1.82 17.34 15.81
N ARG A 64 2.00 17.60 14.51
CA ARG A 64 3.21 17.29 13.74
C ARG A 64 4.26 18.39 13.86
N THR A 65 4.83 18.56 15.05
CA THR A 65 5.74 19.67 15.38
C THR A 65 6.95 19.78 14.46
N GLY A 66 7.59 18.66 14.08
CA GLY A 66 8.71 18.66 13.13
C GLY A 66 8.27 18.83 11.66
N LEU A 67 7.17 18.19 11.25
CA LEU A 67 6.75 18.19 9.84
C LEU A 67 6.22 19.56 9.41
N LYS A 68 5.53 20.31 10.28
CA LYS A 68 5.04 21.67 9.95
C LYS A 68 6.18 22.66 9.63
N GLN A 69 7.40 22.36 10.07
CA GLN A 69 8.61 23.14 9.81
C GLN A 69 9.46 22.57 8.67
N ASN A 70 9.00 21.50 8.01
CA ASN A 70 9.69 20.86 6.90
C ASN A 70 9.01 21.21 5.56
N LYS A 71 9.78 21.78 4.63
CA LYS A 71 9.27 22.30 3.36
C LYS A 71 8.73 21.18 2.50
N LYS A 72 9.47 20.07 2.41
CA LYS A 72 9.07 18.88 1.66
C LYS A 72 7.77 18.28 2.19
N ALA A 73 7.61 18.27 3.52
CA ALA A 73 6.37 17.79 4.13
C ALA A 73 5.17 18.69 3.79
N LEU A 74 5.35 20.01 3.81
CA LEU A 74 4.31 20.96 3.39
C LEU A 74 3.97 20.82 1.90
N GLU A 75 4.98 20.72 1.04
CA GLU A 75 4.80 20.54 -0.40
C GLU A 75 4.07 19.24 -0.71
N ALA A 76 4.52 18.11 -0.14
CA ALA A 76 3.88 16.80 -0.33
C ALA A 76 2.42 16.79 0.17
N PHE A 77 2.14 17.46 1.29
CA PHE A 77 0.77 17.63 1.78
C PHE A 77 -0.09 18.44 0.80
N ILE A 78 0.42 19.57 0.28
CA ILE A 78 -0.32 20.43 -0.65
C ILE A 78 -0.63 19.68 -1.96
N THR A 79 0.33 18.91 -2.47
CA THR A 79 0.11 18.09 -3.67
C THR A 79 -0.95 17.02 -3.40
N ALA A 80 -0.78 16.21 -2.35
CA ALA A 80 -1.71 15.13 -2.04
C ALA A 80 -3.14 15.62 -1.75
N LYS A 81 -3.32 16.75 -1.03
CA LYS A 81 -4.66 17.30 -0.78
C LYS A 81 -5.35 17.82 -2.05
N ASN A 82 -4.59 18.10 -3.10
CA ASN A 82 -5.15 18.60 -4.36
C ASN A 82 -5.52 17.47 -5.32
N ASN A 83 -5.07 16.23 -5.04
CA ASN A 83 -5.41 15.06 -5.83
C ASN A 83 -6.89 14.67 -5.66
N ALA A 84 -7.68 14.81 -6.72
CA ALA A 84 -9.12 14.52 -6.68
C ALA A 84 -9.40 13.04 -6.41
N LYS A 85 -8.60 12.13 -6.95
CA LYS A 85 -8.79 10.68 -6.76
C LYS A 85 -8.55 10.28 -5.31
N LEU A 86 -7.57 10.88 -4.62
CA LEU A 86 -7.35 10.61 -3.20
C LEU A 86 -8.56 11.02 -2.34
N LYS A 87 -9.25 12.12 -2.67
CA LYS A 87 -10.49 12.53 -2.00
C LYS A 87 -11.61 11.52 -2.23
N GLU A 88 -11.77 11.03 -3.47
CA GLU A 88 -12.74 9.99 -3.80
C GLU A 88 -12.48 8.68 -3.03
N LEU A 89 -11.21 8.34 -2.81
CA LEU A 89 -10.81 7.19 -1.99
C LEU A 89 -11.06 7.39 -0.48
N GLY A 90 -11.41 8.61 -0.05
CA GLY A 90 -11.79 8.93 1.32
C GLY A 90 -10.71 9.65 2.14
N PHE A 91 -9.62 10.11 1.55
CA PHE A 91 -8.69 10.99 2.27
C PHE A 91 -9.31 12.37 2.51
N THR A 92 -9.26 12.80 3.76
CA THR A 92 -9.48 14.20 4.15
C THR A 92 -8.14 14.85 4.44
N ASP A 93 -8.10 16.18 4.40
CA ASP A 93 -6.92 16.98 4.76
C ASP A 93 -6.42 16.64 6.18
N GLN A 94 -7.35 16.36 7.10
CA GLN A 94 -7.01 15.91 8.46
C GLN A 94 -6.35 14.53 8.47
N LEU A 95 -6.81 13.59 7.63
CA LEU A 95 -6.22 12.26 7.54
C LEU A 95 -4.84 12.30 6.89
N LEU A 96 -4.67 13.09 5.81
CA LEU A 96 -3.37 13.30 5.17
C LEU A 96 -2.34 13.85 6.16
N ALA A 97 -2.71 14.85 6.97
CA ALA A 97 -1.83 15.40 8.00
C ALA A 97 -1.47 14.39 9.12
N LYS A 98 -2.27 13.33 9.25
CA LYS A 98 -2.08 12.24 10.22
C LYS A 98 -1.36 11.03 9.64
N VAL A 99 -1.01 10.99 8.36
CA VAL A 99 -0.19 9.90 7.80
C VAL A 99 1.13 9.79 8.57
N ASN A 100 1.56 8.57 8.89
CA ASN A 100 2.81 8.29 9.57
C ASN A 100 3.83 7.68 8.60
N GLY A 101 5.07 8.19 8.64
CA GLY A 101 6.23 7.51 8.06
C GLY A 101 6.55 6.19 8.76
N TYR A 102 7.52 5.46 8.22
CA TYR A 102 8.16 4.30 8.85
C TYR A 102 9.62 4.23 8.37
N ASN A 103 10.52 3.54 9.05
CA ASN A 103 11.86 3.36 8.49
C ASN A 103 11.80 2.31 7.36
N PRO A 104 12.13 2.64 6.09
CA PRO A 104 12.87 3.83 5.65
C PRO A 104 12.05 4.98 5.02
N ALA A 105 10.74 4.80 4.75
CA ALA A 105 9.93 5.83 4.09
C ALA A 105 9.46 6.97 5.02
N SER A 106 9.86 8.20 4.70
CA SER A 106 9.41 9.41 5.39
C SER A 106 7.93 9.74 5.08
N TYR A 107 7.40 10.73 5.82
CA TYR A 107 6.04 11.25 5.59
C TYR A 107 5.85 11.78 4.16
N ASP A 108 6.79 12.59 3.67
CA ASP A 108 6.72 13.20 2.34
C ASP A 108 6.85 12.16 1.22
N GLU A 109 7.64 11.10 1.43
CA GLU A 109 7.72 9.98 0.48
C GLU A 109 6.40 9.24 0.35
N ILE A 110 5.75 8.90 1.47
CA ILE A 110 4.43 8.21 1.45
C ILE A 110 3.37 9.09 0.77
N LEU A 111 3.32 10.39 1.09
CA LEU A 111 2.35 11.28 0.45
C LEU A 111 2.62 11.45 -1.06
N THR A 112 3.88 11.46 -1.47
CA THR A 112 4.26 11.51 -2.88
C THR A 112 3.81 10.24 -3.61
N ASP A 113 3.96 9.07 -3.02
CA ASP A 113 3.51 7.82 -3.63
C ASP A 113 1.98 7.66 -3.62
N LEU A 114 1.28 8.24 -2.64
CA LEU A 114 -0.18 8.38 -2.68
C LEU A 114 -0.65 9.29 -3.83
N ASP A 115 0.01 10.43 -4.03
CA ASP A 115 -0.32 11.33 -5.15
C ASP A 115 -0.13 10.63 -6.50
N LYS A 116 1.01 9.95 -6.70
CA LYS A 116 1.25 9.12 -7.90
C LYS A 116 0.18 8.04 -8.07
N LEU A 117 -0.24 7.37 -6.99
CA LEU A 117 -1.33 6.40 -7.05
C LEU A 117 -2.61 7.07 -7.56
N GLY A 118 -3.01 8.22 -7.00
CA GLY A 118 -4.20 8.94 -7.43
C GLY A 118 -4.20 9.29 -8.92
N ASP A 119 -3.06 9.76 -9.42
CA ASP A 119 -2.86 10.06 -10.84
C ASP A 119 -2.93 8.79 -11.69
N PHE A 120 -2.23 7.73 -11.29
CA PHE A 120 -2.17 6.48 -12.01
C PHE A 120 -3.54 5.80 -12.13
N LEU A 121 -4.32 5.78 -11.04
CA LEU A 121 -5.67 5.24 -11.04
C LEU A 121 -6.58 6.00 -12.01
N THR A 122 -6.44 7.33 -12.05
CA THR A 122 -7.22 8.19 -12.96
C THR A 122 -6.83 7.93 -14.41
N GLN A 123 -5.53 7.95 -14.72
CA GLN A 123 -5.01 7.74 -16.08
C GLN A 123 -5.38 6.37 -16.65
N ASN A 124 -5.39 5.33 -15.80
CA ASN A 124 -5.61 3.95 -16.23
C ASN A 124 -7.03 3.44 -15.95
N ASN A 125 -7.95 4.31 -15.53
CA ASN A 125 -9.34 3.96 -15.22
C ASN A 125 -9.45 2.75 -14.26
N ILE A 126 -8.66 2.77 -13.19
CA ILE A 126 -8.63 1.72 -12.17
C ILE A 126 -9.56 2.12 -11.03
N LYS A 127 -10.42 1.20 -10.61
CA LYS A 127 -11.27 1.36 -9.43
C LYS A 127 -10.66 0.63 -8.25
N LEU A 128 -10.57 1.30 -7.10
CA LEU A 128 -10.21 0.66 -5.83
C LEU A 128 -11.42 0.59 -4.92
N GLU A 129 -11.67 -0.59 -4.37
CA GLU A 129 -12.70 -0.84 -3.37
C GLU A 129 -12.07 -1.18 -2.03
N ASN A 130 -12.77 -0.84 -0.93
CA ASN A 130 -12.35 -1.09 0.45
C ASN A 130 -11.02 -0.42 0.85
N PHE A 131 -10.66 0.72 0.26
CA PHE A 131 -9.41 1.42 0.54
C PHE A 131 -9.33 2.05 1.95
N GLN A 132 -10.44 2.11 2.69
CA GLN A 132 -10.51 2.72 4.02
C GLN A 132 -9.61 2.01 5.05
N SER A 133 -9.43 0.69 4.95
CA SER A 133 -8.50 -0.05 5.81
C SER A 133 -7.06 0.42 5.61
N THR A 134 -6.65 0.66 4.35
CA THR A 134 -5.35 1.22 3.99
C THR A 134 -5.13 2.59 4.63
N ILE A 135 -6.12 3.48 4.56
CA ILE A 135 -6.07 4.79 5.22
C ILE A 135 -5.88 4.61 6.74
N GLY A 136 -6.67 3.73 7.37
CA GLY A 136 -6.57 3.44 8.80
C GLY A 136 -5.19 2.95 9.22
N ILE A 137 -4.55 2.11 8.41
CA ILE A 137 -3.19 1.61 8.64
C ILE A 137 -2.16 2.75 8.52
N LEU A 138 -2.25 3.58 7.47
CA LEU A 138 -1.33 4.68 7.23
C LEU A 138 -1.32 5.73 8.35
N VAL A 139 -2.48 6.02 8.95
CA VAL A 139 -2.59 6.93 10.10
C VAL A 139 -2.34 6.23 11.44
N GLY A 140 -2.33 4.90 11.46
CA GLY A 140 -2.09 4.08 12.64
C GLY A 140 -0.62 4.04 13.07
N ASN A 141 -0.37 3.39 14.21
CA ASN A 141 0.95 3.39 14.87
C ASN A 141 1.85 2.20 14.50
N ASN A 142 1.33 1.12 13.89
CA ASN A 142 2.12 -0.06 13.53
C ASN A 142 2.96 0.17 12.24
N ALA A 143 4.27 0.34 12.40
CA ALA A 143 5.20 0.60 11.30
C ALA A 143 5.28 -0.55 10.29
N ASN A 144 5.19 -1.80 10.73
CA ASN A 144 5.26 -2.96 9.84
C ASN A 144 4.03 -3.03 8.94
N TYR A 145 2.85 -2.71 9.46
CA TYR A 145 1.63 -2.65 8.64
C TYR A 145 1.68 -1.49 7.65
N ARG A 146 2.20 -0.33 8.06
CA ARG A 146 2.44 0.79 7.14
C ARG A 146 3.39 0.44 6.01
N GLN A 147 4.46 -0.30 6.31
CA GLN A 147 5.38 -0.79 5.28
C GLN A 147 4.68 -1.70 4.27
N GLY A 148 3.84 -2.63 4.73
CA GLY A 148 3.07 -3.52 3.88
C GLY A 148 2.14 -2.75 2.94
N VAL A 149 1.28 -1.88 3.48
CA VAL A 149 0.32 -1.12 2.65
C VAL A 149 0.99 -0.09 1.76
N HIS A 150 2.10 0.51 2.18
CA HIS A 150 2.84 1.44 1.33
C HIS A 150 3.39 0.73 0.09
N TRP A 151 3.84 -0.52 0.23
CA TRP A 151 4.24 -1.28 -0.94
C TRP A 151 3.06 -1.64 -1.85
N ILE A 152 1.89 -1.99 -1.31
CA ILE A 152 0.67 -2.17 -2.13
C ILE A 152 0.36 -0.90 -2.93
N ILE A 153 0.44 0.28 -2.30
CA ILE A 153 0.27 1.59 -2.95
C ILE A 153 1.27 1.78 -4.09
N GLN A 154 2.56 1.53 -3.83
CA GLN A 154 3.63 1.66 -4.83
C GLN A 154 3.44 0.72 -6.02
N ASP A 155 2.92 -0.48 -5.75
CA ASP A 155 2.76 -1.52 -6.75
C ASP A 155 1.54 -1.30 -7.64
N ILE A 156 0.39 -0.97 -7.04
CA ILE A 156 -0.80 -0.54 -7.80
C ILE A 156 -0.49 0.73 -8.60
N GLY A 157 0.26 1.68 -8.03
CA GLY A 157 0.61 2.95 -8.67
C GLY A 157 1.54 2.87 -9.88
N LYS A 158 1.93 1.65 -10.30
CA LYS A 158 2.75 1.42 -11.51
C LYS A 158 2.30 0.23 -12.37
N GLU A 159 1.42 -0.63 -11.88
CA GLU A 159 1.03 -1.86 -12.56
C GLU A 159 0.02 -1.59 -13.69
N THR A 160 0.51 -1.57 -14.92
CA THR A 160 -0.33 -1.30 -16.10
C THR A 160 -1.26 -2.45 -16.44
N ALA A 161 -0.99 -3.68 -15.96
CA ALA A 161 -1.90 -4.81 -16.13
C ALA A 161 -3.26 -4.61 -15.43
N PHE A 162 -3.35 -3.66 -14.50
CA PHE A 162 -4.59 -3.30 -13.82
C PHE A 162 -5.45 -2.28 -14.58
N ALA A 163 -5.02 -1.76 -15.73
CA ALA A 163 -5.79 -0.79 -16.48
C ALA A 163 -7.21 -1.29 -16.81
N ASN A 164 -8.20 -0.42 -16.59
CA ASN A 164 -9.64 -0.70 -16.72
C ASN A 164 -10.17 -1.82 -15.80
N LYS A 165 -9.48 -2.12 -14.70
CA LYS A 165 -9.90 -3.15 -13.73
C LYS A 165 -10.45 -2.52 -12.46
N THR A 166 -11.19 -3.35 -11.72
CA THR A 166 -11.58 -3.06 -10.33
C THR A 166 -10.75 -3.93 -9.42
N LEU A 167 -10.09 -3.31 -8.44
CA LEU A 167 -9.29 -3.98 -7.44
C LEU A 167 -9.95 -3.83 -6.08
N THR A 168 -10.13 -4.92 -5.34
CA THR A 168 -10.74 -4.91 -4.01
C THR A 168 -9.69 -5.27 -2.98
N LEU A 169 -9.48 -4.41 -1.99
CA LEU A 169 -8.52 -4.65 -0.91
C LEU A 169 -9.13 -5.43 0.26
N GLU A 170 -8.28 -6.13 1.00
CA GLU A 170 -8.61 -6.82 2.26
C GLU A 170 -9.85 -7.73 2.14
N VAL A 171 -9.83 -8.62 1.14
CA VAL A 171 -10.96 -9.50 0.85
C VAL A 171 -10.94 -10.72 1.77
N SER A 172 -12.00 -10.91 2.55
CA SER A 172 -12.16 -12.10 3.38
C SER A 172 -12.62 -13.31 2.55
N ILE A 173 -11.94 -14.44 2.73
CA ILE A 173 -12.22 -15.70 2.03
C ILE A 173 -12.14 -16.88 2.99
N ASN A 174 -12.82 -17.97 2.64
CA ASN A 174 -12.70 -19.24 3.35
C ASN A 174 -11.32 -19.85 3.14
N ASN A 175 -10.94 -20.79 4.01
CA ASN A 175 -9.74 -21.61 3.83
C ASN A 175 -10.04 -23.07 4.22
N ALA A 176 -9.11 -23.97 3.93
CA ALA A 176 -9.24 -25.41 4.19
C ALA A 176 -9.40 -25.77 5.69
N ARG A 177 -9.14 -24.84 6.61
CA ARG A 177 -9.34 -25.02 8.06
C ARG A 177 -10.73 -24.58 8.52
N GLU A 178 -11.67 -24.34 7.60
CA GLU A 178 -13.04 -23.89 7.90
C GLU A 178 -13.09 -22.58 8.73
N THR A 179 -12.11 -21.72 8.52
CA THR A 179 -12.03 -20.38 9.12
C THR A 179 -11.91 -19.33 8.01
N LEU A 180 -12.00 -18.06 8.39
CA LEU A 180 -11.73 -16.95 7.46
C LEU A 180 -10.23 -16.65 7.39
N SER A 181 -9.81 -16.21 6.22
CA SER A 181 -8.52 -15.57 5.95
C SER A 181 -8.74 -14.34 5.08
N SER A 182 -7.72 -13.52 4.92
CA SER A 182 -7.78 -12.33 4.07
C SER A 182 -6.84 -12.48 2.88
N ILE A 183 -7.21 -11.91 1.74
CA ILE A 183 -6.35 -11.64 0.59
C ILE A 183 -6.11 -10.13 0.55
N ASP A 184 -4.85 -9.72 0.41
CA ASP A 184 -4.47 -8.30 0.43
C ASP A 184 -5.14 -7.52 -0.72
N LEU A 185 -5.15 -8.09 -1.93
CA LEU A 185 -5.73 -7.48 -3.12
C LEU A 185 -6.35 -8.52 -4.05
N VAL A 186 -7.59 -8.29 -4.50
CA VAL A 186 -8.22 -9.08 -5.56
C VAL A 186 -8.37 -8.23 -6.80
N CYS A 187 -7.80 -8.68 -7.92
CA CYS A 187 -8.02 -8.10 -9.23
C CYS A 187 -9.25 -8.77 -9.87
N ASN A 188 -10.36 -8.03 -9.93
CA ASN A 188 -11.64 -8.58 -10.37
C ASN A 188 -11.64 -8.79 -11.90
N ALA A 189 -12.03 -9.99 -12.32
CA ALA A 189 -12.11 -10.37 -13.74
C ALA A 189 -10.81 -10.10 -14.55
N CYS A 190 -9.66 -10.42 -13.97
CA CYS A 190 -8.33 -10.18 -14.55
C CYS A 190 -7.72 -11.42 -15.25
N ALA A 191 -8.15 -12.64 -14.92
CA ALA A 191 -7.69 -13.89 -15.54
C ALA A 191 -8.78 -14.49 -16.45
N ASN A 192 -8.95 -13.94 -17.65
CA ASN A 192 -9.99 -14.37 -18.60
C ASN A 192 -11.39 -14.38 -17.97
N GLY A 193 -11.76 -13.26 -17.34
CA GLY A 193 -13.04 -13.12 -16.63
C GLY A 193 -13.05 -13.63 -15.19
N ARG A 194 -11.97 -14.29 -14.72
CA ARG A 194 -11.84 -14.78 -13.34
C ARG A 194 -10.99 -13.83 -12.49
N ASN A 195 -11.16 -13.93 -11.17
CA ASN A 195 -10.41 -13.11 -10.22
C ASN A 195 -8.97 -13.59 -10.09
N ILE A 196 -8.05 -12.66 -9.86
CA ILE A 196 -6.69 -12.97 -9.42
C ILE A 196 -6.56 -12.52 -7.98
N ASN A 197 -6.27 -13.46 -7.09
CA ASN A 197 -5.98 -13.22 -5.69
C ASN A 197 -4.48 -12.92 -5.56
N ILE A 198 -4.16 -11.74 -5.03
CA ILE A 198 -2.80 -11.21 -4.93
C ILE A 198 -2.45 -11.04 -3.46
N GLU A 199 -1.46 -11.81 -3.00
CA GLU A 199 -0.85 -11.68 -1.69
C GLU A 199 0.45 -10.89 -1.79
N TYR A 200 0.69 -9.96 -0.86
CA TYR A 200 1.91 -9.18 -0.78
C TYR A 200 2.79 -9.68 0.37
N LYS A 201 4.06 -9.96 0.07
CA LYS A 201 5.10 -10.30 1.06
C LYS A 201 6.35 -9.43 0.95
N SER A 202 6.58 -8.55 1.93
CA SER A 202 7.75 -7.65 1.93
C SER A 202 8.69 -7.90 3.10
N GLY A 203 9.99 -7.98 2.80
CA GLY A 203 11.07 -8.02 3.77
C GLY A 203 11.44 -9.44 4.23
N PRO A 204 12.64 -9.58 4.83
CA PRO A 204 13.12 -10.86 5.33
C PRO A 204 12.21 -11.38 6.46
N GLY A 205 11.86 -12.66 6.41
CA GLY A 205 11.01 -13.30 7.40
C GLY A 205 9.51 -13.01 7.26
N SER A 206 9.07 -12.28 6.23
CA SER A 206 7.64 -12.14 5.89
C SER A 206 7.01 -13.46 5.43
N ILE A 207 7.83 -14.37 4.90
CA ILE A 207 7.45 -15.72 4.53
C ILE A 207 8.16 -16.72 5.46
N LYS A 208 7.38 -17.40 6.28
CA LYS A 208 7.81 -18.47 7.20
C LYS A 208 7.07 -19.76 6.84
N SER A 209 7.47 -20.88 7.46
CA SER A 209 6.78 -22.17 7.34
C SER A 209 5.25 -22.04 7.50
N GLU A 210 4.83 -21.34 8.55
CA GLU A 210 3.41 -21.09 8.82
C GLU A 210 2.71 -20.27 7.73
N THR A 211 3.43 -19.31 7.12
CA THR A 211 2.93 -18.51 6.01
C THR A 211 2.66 -19.38 4.78
N ILE A 212 3.61 -20.25 4.43
CA ILE A 212 3.45 -21.19 3.30
C ILE A 212 2.27 -22.11 3.54
N LYS A 213 2.21 -22.76 4.71
CA LYS A 213 1.11 -23.66 5.05
C LYS A 213 -0.24 -22.96 5.06
N LYS A 214 -0.38 -21.89 5.85
CA LYS A 214 -1.70 -21.29 6.09
C LYS A 214 -2.24 -20.49 4.92
N GLN A 215 -1.36 -19.80 4.19
CA GLN A 215 -1.76 -18.85 3.15
C GLN A 215 -1.64 -19.49 1.77
N PHE A 216 -0.48 -20.05 1.41
CA PHE A 216 -0.33 -20.62 0.08
C PHE A 216 -1.10 -21.94 -0.06
N ILE A 217 -0.86 -22.91 0.83
CA ILE A 217 -1.46 -24.25 0.71
C ILE A 217 -2.94 -24.26 1.11
N GLU A 218 -3.24 -23.81 2.32
CA GLU A 218 -4.58 -23.98 2.91
C GLU A 218 -5.58 -22.90 2.47
N ARG A 219 -5.13 -21.76 1.94
CA ARG A 219 -6.00 -20.66 1.49
C ARG A 219 -5.95 -20.49 -0.03
N ASP A 220 -4.79 -20.28 -0.63
CA ASP A 220 -4.72 -19.88 -2.04
C ASP A 220 -5.01 -21.06 -2.99
N LEU A 221 -4.31 -22.19 -2.82
CA LEU A 221 -4.60 -23.41 -3.58
C LEU A 221 -6.02 -23.95 -3.30
N PHE A 222 -6.51 -23.75 -2.08
CA PHE A 222 -7.87 -24.13 -1.72
C PHE A 222 -8.95 -23.34 -2.49
N ASN A 223 -8.73 -22.05 -2.74
CA ASN A 223 -9.73 -21.20 -3.40
C ASN A 223 -9.59 -21.14 -4.93
N ALA A 224 -8.39 -21.34 -5.47
CA ALA A 224 -8.15 -21.20 -6.90
C ALA A 224 -8.77 -22.33 -7.75
N ASN A 225 -9.14 -22.00 -8.99
CA ASN A 225 -9.51 -22.95 -10.04
C ASN A 225 -8.40 -23.12 -11.10
N SER A 226 -7.39 -22.25 -11.08
CA SER A 226 -6.19 -22.33 -11.91
C SER A 226 -5.05 -21.58 -11.23
N LEU A 227 -3.81 -21.97 -11.48
CA LEU A 227 -2.64 -21.27 -10.95
C LEU A 227 -2.56 -19.80 -11.41
N ASN A 228 -3.17 -19.45 -12.56
CA ASN A 228 -3.27 -18.07 -13.04
C ASN A 228 -4.11 -17.14 -12.14
N GLU A 229 -4.87 -17.70 -11.20
CA GLU A 229 -5.69 -16.94 -10.23
C GLU A 229 -4.91 -16.61 -8.95
N ILE A 230 -3.67 -17.07 -8.80
CA ILE A 230 -2.85 -16.85 -7.60
C ILE A 230 -1.63 -16.03 -7.99
N GLN A 231 -1.39 -14.94 -7.28
CA GLN A 231 -0.13 -14.22 -7.34
C GLN A 231 0.37 -13.88 -5.94
N TRP A 232 1.65 -14.10 -5.71
CA TRP A 232 2.39 -13.62 -4.56
C TRP A 232 3.37 -12.60 -5.08
N ARG A 233 3.09 -11.32 -4.84
CA ARG A 233 4.06 -10.25 -5.10
C ARG A 233 5.02 -10.25 -3.93
N MET A 234 6.32 -10.29 -4.21
CA MET A 234 7.39 -10.44 -3.23
C MET A 234 8.41 -9.31 -3.39
N LYS A 235 8.76 -8.64 -2.29
CA LYS A 235 9.78 -7.59 -2.27
C LYS A 235 10.78 -7.85 -1.16
N ASN A 236 12.04 -8.06 -1.50
CA ASN A 236 13.13 -8.34 -0.54
C ASN A 236 12.80 -9.52 0.39
N THR A 237 12.19 -10.58 -0.13
CA THR A 237 11.96 -11.84 0.60
C THR A 237 13.10 -12.83 0.34
N ASN A 238 13.22 -13.85 1.18
CA ASN A 238 14.25 -14.88 1.05
C ASN A 238 13.70 -16.20 0.48
N LEU A 239 12.45 -16.21 0.00
CA LEU A 239 11.83 -17.40 -0.58
C LEU A 239 12.36 -17.58 -2.01
N THR A 240 13.00 -18.71 -2.25
CA THR A 240 13.35 -19.18 -3.60
C THR A 240 12.53 -20.41 -3.92
N LYS A 241 12.52 -20.81 -5.19
CA LYS A 241 11.89 -22.07 -5.61
C LYS A 241 12.46 -23.24 -4.82
N GLU A 242 13.78 -23.32 -4.69
CA GLU A 242 14.48 -24.42 -4.01
C GLU A 242 14.02 -24.53 -2.56
N LYS A 243 13.99 -23.40 -1.83
CA LYS A 243 13.52 -23.37 -0.45
C LYS A 243 12.05 -23.73 -0.31
N LEU A 244 11.21 -23.31 -1.25
CA LEU A 244 9.80 -23.70 -1.25
C LEU A 244 9.66 -25.20 -1.50
N VAL A 245 10.39 -25.76 -2.47
CA VAL A 245 10.37 -27.19 -2.79
C VAL A 245 10.94 -28.04 -1.63
N GLU A 246 12.04 -27.63 -1.01
CA GLU A 246 12.58 -28.25 0.21
C GLU A 246 11.52 -28.30 1.30
N TRP A 247 10.87 -27.17 1.57
CA TRP A 247 9.80 -27.11 2.56
C TRP A 247 8.64 -28.06 2.21
N LEU A 248 8.22 -28.10 0.95
CA LEU A 248 7.14 -28.98 0.47
C LEU A 248 7.49 -30.47 0.60
N ILE A 249 8.76 -30.83 0.43
CA ILE A 249 9.28 -32.19 0.67
C ILE A 249 9.25 -32.53 2.16
N GLU A 250 9.65 -31.61 3.03
CA GLU A 250 9.61 -31.84 4.48
C GLU A 250 8.17 -31.93 5.02
N HIS A 251 7.22 -31.28 4.34
CA HIS A 251 5.83 -31.14 4.77
C HIS A 251 4.84 -31.81 3.81
N LYS A 252 5.21 -32.92 3.16
CA LYS A 252 4.41 -33.61 2.12
C LYS A 252 2.94 -33.82 2.51
N SER A 253 2.67 -34.13 3.78
CA SER A 253 1.31 -34.34 4.27
C SER A 253 0.38 -33.13 4.06
N SER A 254 0.93 -31.91 4.05
CA SER A 254 0.19 -30.69 3.76
C SER A 254 -0.26 -30.60 2.30
N LEU A 255 0.37 -31.37 1.40
CA LEU A 255 0.04 -31.45 -0.03
C LEU A 255 -0.92 -32.58 -0.37
N ASN A 256 -1.39 -33.35 0.60
CA ASN A 256 -2.37 -34.41 0.34
C ASN A 256 -3.77 -33.84 0.10
N ASN A 257 -3.91 -33.09 -0.99
CA ASN A 257 -5.11 -32.39 -1.41
C ASN A 257 -5.33 -32.65 -2.91
N PRO A 258 -6.37 -33.42 -3.29
CA PRO A 258 -6.67 -33.70 -4.70
C PRO A 258 -6.86 -32.44 -5.55
N LYS A 259 -7.40 -31.36 -4.96
CA LYS A 259 -7.56 -30.08 -5.67
C LYS A 259 -6.21 -29.47 -6.02
N ALA A 260 -5.26 -29.45 -5.08
CA ALA A 260 -3.92 -28.95 -5.33
C ALA A 260 -3.22 -29.75 -6.44
N ARG A 261 -3.27 -31.09 -6.38
CA ARG A 261 -2.71 -31.95 -7.45
C ARG A 261 -3.29 -31.61 -8.82
N LYS A 262 -4.62 -31.53 -8.90
CA LYS A 262 -5.33 -31.19 -10.14
C LYS A 262 -4.94 -29.82 -10.70
N LEU A 263 -4.77 -28.80 -9.86
CA LEU A 263 -4.35 -27.46 -10.32
C LEU A 263 -2.99 -27.49 -11.04
N PHE A 264 -2.02 -28.23 -10.51
CA PHE A 264 -0.69 -28.34 -11.11
C PHE A 264 -0.68 -29.28 -12.31
N GLU A 265 -1.47 -30.35 -12.27
CA GLU A 265 -1.66 -31.25 -13.41
C GLU A 265 -2.27 -30.50 -14.61
N ASP A 266 -3.36 -29.76 -14.39
CA ASP A 266 -4.04 -28.95 -15.42
C ASP A 266 -3.10 -27.87 -15.98
N PHE A 267 -2.23 -27.29 -15.14
CA PHE A 267 -1.19 -26.36 -15.58
C PHE A 267 -0.15 -27.07 -16.47
N GLY A 268 0.39 -28.19 -16.04
CA GLY A 268 1.40 -28.93 -16.80
C GLY A 268 0.86 -29.53 -18.11
N LYS A 269 -0.42 -29.92 -18.14
CA LYS A 269 -1.10 -30.41 -19.35
C LYS A 269 -1.20 -29.39 -20.48
N GLN A 270 -1.09 -28.11 -20.18
CA GLN A 270 -1.01 -27.06 -21.21
C GLN A 270 0.26 -27.20 -22.07
N LYS A 271 1.28 -27.89 -21.57
CA LYS A 271 2.55 -28.14 -22.27
C LYS A 271 2.77 -29.60 -22.63
N GLN A 272 2.34 -30.50 -21.76
CA GLN A 272 2.43 -31.95 -21.97
C GLN A 272 1.07 -32.59 -21.70
N ALA A 273 0.27 -32.76 -22.76
CA ALA A 273 -1.12 -33.22 -22.65
C ALA A 273 -1.30 -34.55 -21.87
N ASN A 274 -0.29 -35.42 -21.90
CA ASN A 274 -0.30 -36.73 -21.23
C ASN A 274 0.34 -36.71 -19.82
N LEU A 275 0.61 -35.54 -19.25
CA LEU A 275 1.09 -35.43 -17.87
C LEU A 275 0.01 -35.97 -16.91
N SER A 276 0.40 -36.80 -15.96
CA SER A 276 -0.45 -37.23 -14.82
C SER A 276 0.26 -36.88 -13.53
N ILE A 277 -0.50 -36.52 -12.50
CA ILE A 277 -0.02 -36.31 -11.13
C ILE A 277 -0.96 -37.10 -10.21
N ASP A 278 -0.65 -38.37 -9.99
CA ASP A 278 -1.57 -39.31 -9.36
C ASP A 278 -1.53 -39.19 -7.84
N ASP A 279 -0.34 -38.89 -7.29
CA ASP A 279 -0.12 -38.75 -5.85
C ASP A 279 0.76 -37.55 -5.48
N THR A 280 1.10 -37.47 -4.19
CA THR A 280 1.91 -36.37 -3.65
C THR A 280 3.38 -36.45 -4.07
N ASP A 281 3.90 -37.66 -4.32
CA ASP A 281 5.29 -37.84 -4.76
C ASP A 281 5.45 -37.38 -6.22
N ASP A 282 4.48 -37.70 -7.08
CA ASP A 282 4.40 -37.16 -8.44
C ASP A 282 4.35 -35.61 -8.43
N LEU A 283 3.56 -35.03 -7.53
CA LEU A 283 3.44 -33.57 -7.42
C LEU A 283 4.77 -32.93 -7.00
N ILE A 284 5.49 -33.56 -6.09
CA ILE A 284 6.81 -33.09 -5.66
C ILE A 284 7.82 -33.20 -6.80
N ASP A 285 7.78 -34.28 -7.56
CA ASP A 285 8.63 -34.44 -8.73
C ASP A 285 8.32 -33.42 -9.82
N PHE A 286 7.04 -33.07 -10.00
CA PHE A 286 6.63 -31.94 -10.84
C PHE A 286 7.26 -30.63 -10.35
N PHE A 287 7.20 -30.33 -9.05
CA PHE A 287 7.79 -29.11 -8.50
C PHE A 287 9.30 -29.02 -8.67
N LYS A 288 10.02 -30.14 -8.54
CA LYS A 288 11.47 -30.18 -8.75
C LYS A 288 11.84 -29.87 -10.20
N LYS A 289 11.14 -30.46 -11.17
CA LYS A 289 11.50 -30.42 -12.59
C LYS A 289 11.08 -29.15 -13.33
N ASN A 290 10.09 -28.43 -12.83
CA ASN A 290 9.50 -27.27 -13.52
C ASN A 290 9.61 -26.00 -12.68
N ASP A 291 10.03 -24.89 -13.29
CA ASP A 291 10.18 -23.57 -12.62
C ASP A 291 9.01 -22.62 -12.92
N GLU A 292 8.24 -22.93 -13.96
CA GLU A 292 7.28 -22.01 -14.55
C GLU A 292 6.07 -21.78 -13.67
N TRP A 293 5.63 -22.81 -12.93
CA TRP A 293 4.58 -22.63 -11.92
C TRP A 293 5.01 -21.66 -10.82
N TYR A 294 6.29 -21.72 -10.42
CA TYR A 294 6.84 -20.84 -9.40
C TYR A 294 6.87 -19.42 -9.90
N ASN A 295 7.43 -19.19 -11.09
CA ASN A 295 7.52 -17.86 -11.69
C ASN A 295 6.14 -17.27 -12.07
N LEU A 296 5.14 -18.12 -12.32
CA LEU A 296 3.76 -17.69 -12.55
C LEU A 296 3.14 -17.10 -11.28
N ILE A 297 3.30 -17.81 -10.16
CA ILE A 297 2.67 -17.47 -8.89
C ILE A 297 3.49 -16.42 -8.14
N PHE A 298 4.79 -16.62 -7.97
CA PHE A 298 5.67 -15.84 -7.13
C PHE A 298 6.44 -14.81 -7.98
N LYS A 299 6.05 -13.55 -7.87
CA LYS A 299 6.53 -12.41 -8.66
C LYS A 299 7.35 -11.42 -7.85
#